data_AF-A0A061FIL2-F1
#
_entry.id   AF-A0A061FIL2-F1
#
_cell.length_a   1.000
_cell.length_b   1.000
_cell.length_c   1.000
_cell.angle_alpha   90.00
_cell.angle_beta   90.00
_cell.angle_gamma   90.00
#
_symmetry.space_group_name_H-M   'P 1'
#
loop_
_entity.id
_entity.type
_entity.pdbx_description
1 polymer ?
#
loop_
_entity_poly.entity_id
_entity_poly.type
_entity_poly.pdbx_seq_one_letter_code
_entity_poly.pdbx_strand_id
1 'polypeptide(L)' 'MGRAATKFAEFINEMKLVDLPLIDSKFTWSNNREELTFRKLDCFLVTTNLLAAKENLIQKCLRISISNYNPICLRAGMVD' A
#
# COMPACT_ATOMS: atom_id res chain seq x y z
N MET A 1 -13.35 -11.37 -8.83
CA MET A 1 -11.98 -11.43 -8.28
C MET A 1 -11.53 -12.88 -8.23
N GLY A 2 -10.23 -13.17 -8.34
CA GLY A 2 -9.72 -14.55 -8.20
C GLY A 2 -9.86 -15.06 -6.75
N ARG A 3 -9.97 -16.38 -6.54
CA ARG A 3 -10.20 -16.99 -5.21
C ARG A 3 -9.19 -16.56 -4.14
N ALA A 4 -7.93 -16.33 -4.53
CA ALA A 4 -6.89 -15.85 -3.62
C ALA A 4 -7.13 -14.41 -3.14
N ALA A 5 -7.61 -13.53 -4.02
CA ALA A 5 -7.95 -12.15 -3.65
C ALA A 5 -9.16 -12.09 -2.70
N THR A 6 -10.11 -13.01 -2.86
CA THR A 6 -11.24 -13.15 -1.93
C THR A 6 -10.77 -13.53 -0.53
N LYS A 7 -9.92 -14.56 -0.39
CA LYS A 7 -9.39 -14.97 0.92
C LYS A 7 -8.56 -13.87 1.60
N PHE A 8 -7.80 -13.11 0.83
CA PHE A 8 -7.03 -11.99 1.38
C PHE A 8 -7.94 -10.86 1.87
N ALA A 9 -9.01 -10.55 1.13
CA ALA A 9 -10.01 -9.57 1.56
C ALA A 9 -10.77 -10.04 2.82
N GLU A 10 -11.13 -11.32 2.89
CA GLU A 10 -11.73 -11.93 4.09
C GLU A 10 -10.80 -11.79 5.30
N PHE A 11 -9.52 -12.14 5.15
CA PHE A 11 -8.51 -11.97 6.20
C PHE A 11 -8.39 -10.52 6.68
N ILE A 12 -8.32 -9.55 5.75
CA ILE A 12 -8.28 -8.12 6.10
C ILE A 12 -9.50 -7.73 6.94
N ASN A 13 -10.69 -8.18 6.54
CA ASN A 13 -11.94 -7.88 7.22
C ASN A 13 -12.02 -8.54 8.61
N GLU A 14 -11.69 -9.83 8.71
CA GLU A 14 -11.67 -10.60 9.97
C GLU A 14 -10.72 -9.99 11.00
N MET A 15 -9.54 -9.58 10.55
CA MET A 15 -8.52 -8.95 11.39
C MET A 15 -8.75 -7.46 11.63
N LYS A 16 -9.82 -6.88 11.06
CA LYS A 16 -10.18 -5.45 11.14
C LYS A 16 -9.01 -4.53 10.77
N LEU A 17 -8.31 -4.90 9.70
CA LEU A 17 -7.17 -4.17 9.18
C LEU A 17 -7.62 -3.09 8.19
N VAL A 18 -6.87 -2.00 8.15
CA VAL A 18 -7.11 -0.86 7.27
C VAL A 18 -5.95 -0.73 6.29
N ASP A 19 -6.24 -0.68 4.99
CA ASP A 19 -5.30 -0.26 3.96
C ASP A 19 -5.37 1.27 3.80
N LEU A 20 -4.26 1.95 4.08
CA LEU A 20 -4.16 3.39 3.94
C LEU A 20 -4.04 3.80 2.46
N PRO A 21 -4.58 4.95 2.04
CA PRO A 21 -4.32 5.48 0.70
C PRO A 21 -2.82 5.60 0.43
N LEU A 22 -2.39 5.15 -0.75
CA LEU A 22 -1.01 5.31 -1.19
C LEU A 22 -0.80 6.73 -1.73
N ILE A 23 0.07 7.49 -1.08
CA ILE A 23 0.44 8.85 -1.47
C ILE A 23 1.59 8.80 -2.50
N ASP A 24 1.63 9.80 -3.40
CA ASP A 24 2.63 10.02 -4.45
C ASP A 24 2.73 8.98 -5.56
N SER A 25 1.93 7.92 -5.52
CA SER A 25 1.76 6.98 -6.63
C SER A 25 0.47 6.19 -6.49
N LYS A 26 -0.05 5.70 -7.62
CA LYS A 26 -1.15 4.73 -7.65
C LYS A 26 -0.66 3.28 -7.68
N PHE A 27 0.63 3.06 -7.92
CA PHE A 27 1.21 1.76 -8.21
C PHE A 27 2.55 1.58 -7.49
N THR A 28 2.83 0.34 -7.10
CA THR A 28 4.08 -0.07 -6.45
C THR A 28 4.89 -1.00 -7.33
N TRP A 29 4.30 -1.55 -8.39
CA TRP A 29 4.96 -2.43 -9.32
C TRP A 29 4.64 -2.06 -10.77
N SER A 30 5.62 -2.21 -11.65
CA SER A 30 5.41 -2.22 -13.08
C SER A 30 6.22 -3.33 -13.76
N ASN A 31 5.75 -3.82 -14.91
CA ASN A 31 6.45 -4.89 -15.63
C ASN A 31 7.73 -4.43 -16.36
N ASN A 32 8.01 -3.11 -16.44
CA ASN A 32 9.13 -2.51 -17.19
C ASN A 32 9.25 -3.01 -18.64
N ARG A 33 8.13 -3.34 -19.30
CA ARG A 33 8.07 -3.77 -20.71
C ARG A 33 7.43 -2.68 -21.58
N GLU A 34 7.57 -2.79 -22.90
CA GLU A 34 6.96 -1.87 -23.88
C GLU A 34 5.44 -1.71 -23.65
N GLU A 35 4.74 -2.81 -23.40
CA GLU A 35 3.36 -2.78 -22.89
C GLU A 35 3.36 -2.62 -21.36
N LEU A 36 3.41 -1.37 -20.90
CA LEU A 36 3.48 -1.05 -19.48
C LEU A 36 2.22 -1.53 -18.73
N THR A 37 2.43 -2.48 -17.82
CA THR A 37 1.42 -2.88 -16.83
C THR A 37 1.81 -2.34 -15.47
N PHE A 38 0.88 -1.64 -14.82
CA PHE A 38 1.06 -1.15 -13.45
C PHE A 38 0.10 -1.84 -12.48
N ARG A 39 0.59 -2.15 -11.28
CA ARG A 39 -0.18 -2.77 -10.19
C ARG A 39 0.22 -2.17 -8.83
N LYS A 40 -0.75 -2.05 -7.91
CA LYS A 40 -0.50 -1.88 -6.48
C LYS A 40 -0.44 -3.28 -5.89
N LEU A 41 0.76 -3.77 -5.59
CA LEU A 41 0.98 -5.08 -4.98
C LEU A 41 1.40 -4.98 -3.52
N ASP A 42 1.95 -3.82 -3.13
CA ASP A 42 2.52 -3.59 -1.82
C ASP A 42 1.60 -2.64 -1.04
N CYS A 43 1.28 -3.00 0.20
CA CYS A 43 0.55 -2.17 1.15
C CYS A 43 0.94 -2.51 2.60
N PHE A 44 0.85 -1.53 3.48
CA PHE A 44 0.81 -1.67 4.92
C PHE A 44 -0.64 -1.76 5.36
N LEU A 45 -0.94 -2.84 6.08
CA LEU A 45 -2.22 -3.02 6.75
C LEU A 45 -2.04 -2.67 8.22
N VAL A 46 -2.86 -1.74 8.72
CA VAL A 46 -2.76 -1.23 10.08
C VAL A 46 -4.03 -1.54 10.87
N THR A 47 -3.90 -1.77 12.17
CA THR A 47 -5.07 -1.91 13.04
C THR A 47 -5.71 -0.55 13.32
N THR A 48 -7.01 -0.53 13.56
CA THR A 48 -7.72 0.68 14.01
C THR A 48 -7.14 1.25 15.29
N ASN A 49 -6.67 0.40 16.21
CA ASN A 49 -6.01 0.82 17.44
C ASN A 49 -4.71 1.58 17.17
N LEU A 50 -3.91 1.14 16.19
CA LEU A 50 -2.69 1.85 15.81
C LEU A 50 -3.02 3.22 15.19
N LEU A 51 -4.06 3.29 14.35
CA LEU A 51 -4.54 4.56 13.79
C LEU A 51 -5.04 5.53 14.86
N ALA A 52 -5.73 5.02 15.89
CA ALA A 52 -6.18 5.84 17.01
C ALA A 52 -5.02 6.32 17.90
N ALA A 53 -3.98 5.50 18.05
CA ALA A 53 -2.82 5.83 18.89
C ALA A 53 -1.77 6.72 18.18
N LYS A 54 -1.77 6.76 16.85
CA LYS A 54 -0.82 7.52 16.03
C LYS A 54 -1.58 8.40 15.06
N GLU A 55 -1.61 9.70 15.37
CA GLU A 55 -2.20 10.67 14.46
C GLU A 55 -1.43 10.73 13.14
N ASN A 56 -2.19 10.90 12.05
CA ASN A 56 -1.69 11.20 10.72
C ASN A 56 -0.76 10.14 10.11
N LEU A 57 -0.91 8.85 10.41
CA LEU A 57 -0.17 7.81 9.69
C LEU A 57 -0.46 7.87 8.18
N ILE A 58 0.62 7.97 7.39
CA ILE A 58 0.55 7.97 5.94
C ILE A 58 1.37 6.83 5.35
N GLN A 59 0.86 6.27 4.27
CA GLN A 59 1.56 5.33 3.40
C GLN A 59 1.99 6.07 2.13
N LYS A 60 3.30 6.20 1.89
CA LYS A 60 3.83 6.96 0.75
C LYS A 60 4.75 6.09 -0.12
N CYS A 61 4.56 6.19 -1.43
CA CYS A 61 5.44 5.57 -2.42
C CYS A 61 6.74 6.37 -2.57
N LEU A 62 7.88 5.69 -2.58
CA LEU A 62 9.21 6.25 -2.79
C LEU A 62 9.64 5.93 -4.23
N ARG A 63 9.62 6.94 -5.11
CA ARG A 63 9.95 6.80 -6.54
C ARG A 63 11.46 6.78 -6.82
N ILE A 64 12.21 5.87 -6.19
CA ILE A 64 13.69 5.88 -6.23
C ILE A 64 14.27 4.57 -6.80
N SER A 65 13.45 3.63 -7.29
CA SER A 65 13.95 2.30 -7.59
C SER A 65 14.39 2.09 -9.04
N ILE A 66 15.55 1.45 -9.21
CA ILE A 66 16.01 0.82 -10.46
C ILE A 66 15.31 -0.52 -10.73
N SER A 67 14.53 -1.03 -9.77
CA SER A 67 13.78 -2.28 -9.91
C SER A 67 12.37 -2.02 -10.45
N ASN A 68 11.69 -3.11 -10.83
CA ASN A 68 10.27 -3.11 -11.18
C ASN A 68 9.34 -2.68 -10.02
N TYR A 69 9.86 -2.50 -8.81
CA TYR A 69 9.12 -2.15 -7.60
C TYR A 69 9.51 -0.78 -7.07
N ASN A 70 8.54 0.02 -6.68
CA ASN A 70 8.75 1.24 -5.90
C ASN A 70 8.51 0.94 -4.42
N PRO A 71 9.51 1.17 -3.54
CA PRO A 71 9.35 1.00 -2.10
C PRO A 71 8.20 1.86 -1.57
N ILE A 72 7.52 1.36 -0.54
CA ILE A 72 6.52 2.12 0.22
C ILE A 72 6.99 2.33 1.65
N CYS A 73 6.63 3.47 2.23
CA CYS A 73 7.00 3.88 3.57
C CYS A 73 5.74 4.22 4.38
N LEU A 74 5.64 3.63 5.58
CA LEU A 74 4.67 4.04 6.60
C LEU A 74 5.35 5.00 7.57
N ARG A 75 4.80 6.20 7.74
CA ARG A 75 5.34 7.20 8.66
C ARG A 75 4.26 8.13 9.21
N ALA A 76 4.60 8.87 10.25
CA ALA A 76 3.78 10.00 10.67
C ALA A 76 3.76 11.08 9.56
N GLY A 77 2.58 11.58 9.27
CA GLY A 77 2.34 12.64 8.30
C GLY A 77 2.77 13.97 8.89
N MET A 78 3.83 14.55 8.35
CA MET A 78 3.97 15.99 8.36
C MET A 78 3.23 16.50 7.12
N VAL A 79 2.35 17.49 7.32
CA VAL A 79 1.90 18.34 6.22
C VAL A 79 3.14 19.14 5.84
N ASP A 80 3.73 18.82 4.69
CA ASP A 80 4.76 19.66 4.07
C ASP A 80 4.11 20.99 3.61
#